data_AF-A0A7Y3EJ35-F1
#
_entry.id   AF-A0A7Y3EJ35-F1
#
_cell.length_a   1.000
_cell.length_b   1.000
_cell.length_c   1.000
_cell.angle_alpha   90.00
_cell.angle_beta   90.00
_cell.angle_gamma   90.00
#
_symmetry.space_group_name_H-M   'P 1'
#
loop_
_entity.id
_entity.type
_entity.pdbx_description
1 polymer ?
#
loop_
_entity_poly.entity_id
_entity_poly.type
_entity_poly.pdbx_seq_one_letter_code
_entity_poly.pdbx_strand_id
1 'polypeptide(L)'
;MKKLILLSSIIILSAFTCENEPLEGDFGTDDNISCEQAILNTIEAATNFALVSESDSNYTQLCVAYKNALEAQIIACGDEDGSLQTLVTSLGSCEGVNQQDDCDAATAEVDGAETEFNNANDDNYTQLCNAYKTALQNKIDACGDDGTIQTIINDLGDCTQSSSQGSITLTAGTLPIEFDIISVVEEGGMLKVTGNSSANGAGSYEIYFEVAPGATGVDIINSTFYLTLTSTLYPDTSGFDDFTSNITENTAGVITGTFGGIVTNADNGSLSLTSG
;
A
#
# COMPACT_ATOMS: atom_id res chain seq x y z
N MET A 1 -16.41 86.96 52.68
CA MET A 1 -14.97 86.65 52.79
C MET A 1 -14.76 85.23 52.31
N LYS A 2 -13.83 85.03 51.34
CA LYS A 2 -12.97 83.84 51.10
C LYS A 2 -13.68 82.48 50.86
N LYS A 3 -13.41 81.66 49.84
CA LYS A 3 -12.46 81.52 48.71
C LYS A 3 -13.06 80.41 47.81
N LEU A 4 -13.33 80.61 46.53
CA LEU A 4 -12.55 80.10 45.38
C LEU A 4 -11.56 78.94 45.68
N ILE A 5 -11.74 77.77 45.03
CA ILE A 5 -10.78 77.13 44.10
C ILE A 5 -11.33 75.79 43.56
N LEU A 6 -11.10 75.65 42.25
CA LEU A 6 -11.44 74.64 41.25
C LEU A 6 -10.53 73.39 41.33
N LEU A 7 -11.05 72.19 41.03
CA LEU A 7 -10.36 71.04 40.38
C LEU A 7 -11.41 69.90 40.21
N SER A 8 -12.02 69.68 39.05
CA SER A 8 -11.53 68.89 37.90
C SER A 8 -10.73 67.64 38.30
N SER A 9 -11.35 66.46 38.20
CA SER A 9 -10.74 65.15 37.87
C SER A 9 -11.86 64.09 37.83
N ILE A 10 -12.28 63.66 36.64
CA ILE A 10 -11.86 62.43 35.96
C ILE A 10 -12.67 61.21 36.44
N ILE A 11 -13.50 60.75 35.50
CA ILE A 11 -14.15 59.45 35.42
C ILE A 11 -13.09 58.36 35.67
N ILE A 12 -13.26 57.55 36.70
CA ILE A 12 -12.58 56.27 36.81
C ILE A 12 -13.65 55.20 36.66
N LEU A 13 -13.86 54.82 35.40
CA LEU A 13 -14.28 53.48 35.04
C LEU A 13 -13.35 52.53 35.78
N SER A 14 -13.87 51.77 36.73
CA SER A 14 -13.20 50.60 37.26
C SER A 14 -13.00 49.62 36.10
N ALA A 15 -11.79 49.65 35.53
CA ALA A 15 -11.29 48.58 34.69
C ALA A 15 -11.28 47.32 35.55
N PHE A 16 -12.20 46.41 35.27
CA PHE A 16 -11.97 44.99 35.53
C PHE A 16 -10.78 44.61 34.64
N THR A 17 -9.59 44.59 35.23
CA THR A 17 -8.44 43.93 34.62
C THR A 17 -8.69 42.43 34.74
N CYS A 18 -9.21 41.82 33.68
CA CYS A 18 -9.02 40.38 33.48
C CYS A 18 -7.52 40.17 33.32
N GLU A 19 -6.84 39.72 34.37
CA GLU A 19 -5.53 39.10 34.20
C GLU A 19 -5.78 37.79 33.46
N ASN A 20 -5.72 37.84 32.13
CA ASN A 20 -5.72 36.64 31.29
C ASN A 20 -4.31 36.06 31.38
N GLU A 21 -4.03 35.41 32.51
CA GLU A 21 -2.82 34.61 32.68
C GLU A 21 -3.02 33.32 31.88
N PRO A 22 -2.15 32.98 30.90
CA PRO A 22 -2.29 31.75 30.14
C PRO A 22 -2.15 30.56 31.09
N LEU A 23 -3.21 29.76 31.20
CA LEU A 23 -3.24 28.55 32.00
C LEU A 23 -2.27 27.49 31.42
N GLU A 24 -1.03 27.52 31.89
CA GLU A 24 -0.12 26.37 31.83
C GLU A 24 -0.38 25.46 33.04
N GLY A 25 -1.27 24.48 32.90
CA GLY A 25 -1.50 23.51 33.98
C GLY A 25 -2.51 22.44 33.63
N ASP A 26 -1.98 21.25 33.31
CA ASP A 26 -2.57 19.90 33.46
C ASP A 26 -4.03 19.87 33.96
N PHE A 27 -4.98 19.70 33.04
CA PHE A 27 -6.38 19.45 33.39
C PHE A 27 -6.51 18.02 33.89
N GLY A 28 -6.19 17.82 35.16
CA GLY A 28 -6.30 16.55 35.84
C GLY A 28 -7.70 15.95 35.72
N THR A 29 -7.72 14.63 35.58
CA THR A 29 -8.91 13.76 35.47
C THR A 29 -9.67 13.65 36.81
N ASP A 30 -10.03 14.76 37.44
CA ASP A 30 -10.76 14.76 38.72
C ASP A 30 -12.29 14.87 38.49
N ASP A 31 -12.98 13.79 38.85
CA ASP A 31 -14.40 13.47 38.60
C ASP A 31 -15.44 14.36 39.33
N ASN A 32 -15.27 15.69 39.46
CA ASN A 32 -16.36 16.55 39.95
C ASN A 32 -16.20 18.06 39.66
N ILE A 33 -16.04 18.45 38.40
CA ILE A 33 -16.30 19.86 38.03
C ILE A 33 -17.81 20.11 38.00
N SER A 34 -18.26 21.23 38.56
CA SER A 34 -19.67 21.62 38.47
C SER A 34 -20.00 22.02 37.02
N CYS A 35 -21.26 21.88 36.62
CA CYS A 35 -21.69 22.32 35.29
C CYS A 35 -21.36 23.80 35.03
N GLU A 36 -21.51 24.66 36.04
CA GLU A 36 -21.15 26.08 35.94
C GLU A 36 -19.65 26.30 35.70
N GLN A 37 -18.79 25.54 36.39
CA GLN A 37 -17.34 25.60 36.17
C GLN A 37 -16.95 25.04 34.80
N ALA A 38 -17.59 23.97 34.34
CA ALA A 38 -17.33 23.38 33.03
C ALA A 38 -17.66 24.38 31.89
N ILE A 39 -18.78 25.10 32.01
CA ILE A 39 -19.16 26.16 31.07
C ILE A 39 -18.10 27.27 31.03
N LEU A 40 -17.60 27.71 32.20
CA LEU A 40 -16.56 28.74 32.26
C LEU A 40 -15.26 28.28 31.59
N ASN A 41 -14.83 27.04 31.86
CA ASN A 41 -13.64 26.45 31.24
C ASN A 41 -13.78 26.37 29.70
N THR A 42 -14.96 25.98 29.20
CA THR A 42 -15.23 25.95 27.75
C THR A 42 -15.16 27.34 27.13
N ILE A 43 -15.75 28.36 27.76
CA ILE A 43 -15.73 29.73 27.26
C ILE A 43 -14.29 30.25 27.18
N GLU A 44 -13.49 29.99 28.21
CA GLU A 44 -12.09 30.38 28.25
C GLU A 44 -11.27 29.70 27.15
N ALA A 45 -11.37 28.37 27.04
CA ALA A 45 -10.67 27.60 26.01
C ALA A 45 -11.10 28.01 24.59
N ALA A 46 -12.40 28.25 24.37
CA ALA A 46 -12.92 28.78 23.10
C ALA A 46 -12.31 30.15 22.77
N THR A 47 -12.19 31.03 23.77
CA THR A 47 -11.63 32.37 23.59
C THR A 47 -10.16 32.30 23.25
N ASN A 48 -9.39 31.46 23.95
CA ASN A 48 -7.97 31.28 23.66
C ASN A 48 -7.76 30.66 22.27
N PHE A 49 -8.57 29.68 21.88
CA PHE A 49 -8.53 29.09 20.54
C PHE A 49 -8.91 30.09 19.44
N ALA A 50 -9.89 30.97 19.68
CA ALA A 50 -10.32 31.97 18.70
C ALA A 50 -9.25 33.05 18.40
N LEU A 51 -8.20 33.16 19.23
CA LEU A 51 -7.13 34.13 19.05
C LEU A 51 -5.97 33.62 18.20
N VAL A 52 -5.93 32.31 17.90
CA VAL A 52 -4.84 31.69 17.12
C VAL A 52 -5.31 31.34 15.72
N SER A 53 -4.43 31.54 14.75
CA SER A 53 -4.64 31.00 13.41
C SER A 53 -4.17 29.56 13.34
N GLU A 54 -4.66 28.89 12.33
CA GLU A 54 -4.39 27.50 11.98
C GLU A 54 -2.89 27.19 11.74
N SER A 55 -2.10 28.23 11.44
CA SER A 55 -0.63 28.23 11.29
C SER A 55 0.16 28.56 12.56
N ASP A 56 -0.51 28.85 13.68
CA ASP A 56 0.15 29.19 14.95
C ASP A 56 0.72 27.92 15.60
N SER A 57 1.91 28.01 16.19
CA SER A 57 2.53 26.88 16.90
C SER A 57 1.69 26.34 18.06
N ASN A 58 0.79 27.17 18.60
CA ASN A 58 -0.10 26.81 19.71
C ASN A 58 -1.48 26.34 19.22
N TYR A 59 -1.75 26.30 17.91
CA TYR A 59 -3.06 25.93 17.37
C TYR A 59 -3.53 24.56 17.86
N THR A 60 -2.70 23.53 17.70
CA THR A 60 -3.02 22.17 18.12
C THR A 60 -3.29 22.08 19.61
N GLN A 61 -2.44 22.72 20.43
CA GLN A 61 -2.59 22.72 21.88
C GLN A 61 -3.91 23.38 22.30
N LEU A 62 -4.24 24.54 21.73
CA LEU A 62 -5.44 25.30 22.09
C LEU A 62 -6.72 24.65 21.55
N CYS A 63 -6.67 24.02 20.37
CA CYS A 63 -7.78 23.24 19.85
C CYS A 63 -8.07 22.03 20.74
N VAL A 64 -7.03 21.26 21.13
CA VAL A 64 -7.18 20.11 22.03
C VAL A 64 -7.72 20.57 23.39
N ALA A 65 -7.22 21.68 23.94
CA ALA A 65 -7.73 22.24 25.19
C ALA A 65 -9.22 22.61 25.08
N TYR A 66 -9.64 23.22 23.96
CA TYR A 66 -11.03 23.55 23.73
C TYR A 66 -11.92 22.30 23.57
N LYS A 67 -11.45 21.30 22.83
CA LYS A 67 -12.15 20.01 22.66
C LYS A 67 -12.34 19.30 24.00
N ASN A 68 -11.31 19.22 24.83
CA ASN A 68 -11.38 18.60 26.15
C ASN A 68 -12.34 19.36 27.09
N ALA A 69 -12.37 20.70 27.01
CA ALA A 69 -13.30 21.51 27.80
C ALA A 69 -14.77 21.24 27.40
N LEU A 70 -15.06 21.09 26.11
CA LEU A 70 -16.38 20.68 25.61
C LEU A 70 -16.77 19.29 26.11
N GLU A 71 -15.87 18.31 26.07
CA GLU A 71 -16.13 16.96 26.59
C GLU A 71 -16.39 16.97 28.10
N ALA A 72 -15.63 17.77 28.86
CA ALA A 72 -15.86 17.96 30.29
C ALA A 72 -17.21 18.63 30.58
N GLN A 73 -17.64 19.57 29.74
CA GLN A 73 -18.97 20.18 29.82
C GLN A 73 -20.09 19.18 29.50
N ILE A 74 -19.92 18.32 28.50
CA ILE A 74 -20.88 17.24 28.19
C ILE A 74 -21.04 16.31 29.39
N ILE A 75 -19.93 15.93 30.03
CA ILE A 75 -19.94 15.06 31.22
C ILE A 75 -20.64 15.74 32.41
N ALA A 76 -20.38 17.02 32.66
CA ALA A 76 -20.88 17.73 33.84
C ALA A 76 -22.32 18.27 33.69
N CYS A 77 -22.73 18.64 32.47
CA CYS A 77 -24.01 19.31 32.18
C CYS A 77 -25.00 18.44 31.39
N GLY A 78 -24.54 17.41 30.68
CA GLY A 78 -25.32 16.69 29.68
C GLY A 78 -25.42 17.43 28.34
N ASP A 79 -25.81 16.69 27.30
CA ASP A 79 -25.94 17.16 25.91
C ASP A 79 -27.12 16.45 25.21
N GLU A 80 -28.33 16.67 25.71
CA GLU A 80 -29.54 15.96 25.23
C GLU A 80 -29.88 16.27 23.76
N ASP A 81 -29.49 17.44 23.26
CA ASP A 81 -29.70 17.85 21.87
C ASP A 81 -28.52 17.53 20.94
N GLY A 82 -27.40 17.04 21.49
CA GLY A 82 -26.19 16.68 20.73
C GLY A 82 -25.42 17.87 20.17
N SER A 83 -25.75 19.10 20.58
CA SER A 83 -25.15 20.32 20.03
C SER A 83 -23.68 20.46 20.39
N LEU A 84 -23.30 20.09 21.62
CA LEU A 84 -21.91 20.11 22.07
C LEU A 84 -21.11 18.99 21.42
N GLN A 85 -21.70 17.79 21.32
CA GLN A 85 -21.08 16.66 20.64
C GLN A 85 -20.83 16.96 19.16
N THR A 86 -21.76 17.65 18.50
CA THR A 86 -21.59 18.11 17.11
C THR A 86 -20.42 19.08 16.99
N LEU A 87 -20.26 20.00 17.96
CA LEU A 87 -19.16 20.94 17.99
C LEU A 87 -17.80 20.22 18.19
N VAL A 88 -17.74 19.26 19.11
CA VAL A 88 -16.57 18.37 19.30
C VAL A 88 -16.22 17.64 18.01
N THR A 89 -17.21 17.10 17.31
CA THR A 89 -17.01 16.43 16.02
C THR A 89 -16.52 17.41 14.95
N SER A 90 -17.04 18.64 14.93
CA SER A 90 -16.64 19.67 13.95
C SER A 90 -15.21 20.18 14.14
N LEU A 91 -14.65 20.09 15.36
CA LEU A 91 -13.26 20.42 15.65
C LEU A 91 -12.27 19.36 15.13
N GLY A 92 -12.74 18.17 14.74
CA GLY A 92 -11.91 17.13 14.13
C GLY A 92 -10.78 16.62 15.04
N SER A 93 -9.60 16.35 14.46
CA SER A 93 -8.41 15.87 15.17
C SER A 93 -7.62 16.98 15.88
N CYS A 94 -7.99 18.25 15.70
CA CYS A 94 -7.24 19.40 16.20
C CYS A 94 -5.80 19.50 15.65
N GLU A 95 -5.51 18.83 14.56
CA GLU A 95 -4.26 18.99 13.81
C GLU A 95 -4.40 20.23 12.92
N GLY A 96 -3.43 21.16 12.99
CA GLY A 96 -3.44 22.38 12.17
C GLY A 96 -3.27 22.11 10.67
N VAL A 97 -3.24 23.16 9.85
CA VAL A 97 -3.20 23.13 8.36
C VAL A 97 -2.05 22.32 7.73
N ASN A 98 -1.18 21.71 8.51
CA ASN A 98 -0.16 20.80 8.00
C ASN A 98 -0.77 19.55 7.33
N GLN A 99 -2.00 19.11 7.66
CA GLN A 99 -2.61 17.94 7.01
C GLN A 99 -2.91 18.14 5.51
N GLN A 100 -3.28 19.35 5.06
CA GLN A 100 -3.50 19.60 3.63
C GLN A 100 -2.18 19.69 2.85
N ASP A 101 -1.18 20.37 3.42
CA ASP A 101 0.17 20.43 2.84
C ASP A 101 0.85 19.04 2.83
N ASP A 102 0.64 18.24 3.87
CA ASP A 102 1.16 16.86 3.97
C ASP A 102 0.45 15.93 2.97
N CYS A 103 -0.86 16.10 2.75
CA CYS A 103 -1.59 15.36 1.74
C CYS A 103 -1.19 15.73 0.30
N ASP A 104 -0.98 17.02 0.03
CA ASP A 104 -0.49 17.50 -1.27
C ASP A 104 0.96 17.04 -1.52
N ALA A 105 1.82 17.05 -0.49
CA ALA A 105 3.18 16.53 -0.56
C ALA A 105 3.21 15.01 -0.78
N ALA A 106 2.40 14.24 -0.04
CA ALA A 106 2.28 12.80 -0.22
C ALA A 106 1.70 12.45 -1.60
N THR A 107 0.80 13.27 -2.13
CA THR A 107 0.31 13.11 -3.51
C THR A 107 1.42 13.31 -4.53
N ALA A 108 2.24 14.35 -4.39
CA ALA A 108 3.38 14.57 -5.27
C ALA A 108 4.44 13.45 -5.17
N GLU A 109 4.63 12.87 -3.98
CA GLU A 109 5.52 11.72 -3.78
C GLU A 109 5.01 10.47 -4.50
N VAL A 110 3.70 10.20 -4.42
CA VAL A 110 3.04 9.12 -5.16
C VAL A 110 3.20 9.30 -6.67
N ASP A 111 2.93 10.48 -7.21
CA ASP A 111 3.08 10.77 -8.65
C ASP A 111 4.53 10.55 -9.14
N GLY A 112 5.50 10.95 -8.32
CA GLY A 112 6.92 10.74 -8.59
C GLY A 112 7.29 9.26 -8.57
N ALA A 113 6.92 8.54 -7.51
CA ALA A 113 7.22 7.12 -7.36
C ALA A 113 6.51 6.25 -8.42
N GLU A 114 5.29 6.61 -8.81
CA GLU A 114 4.56 5.95 -9.91
C GLU A 114 5.30 6.13 -11.24
N THR A 115 5.78 7.34 -11.51
CA THR A 115 6.55 7.64 -12.72
C THR A 115 7.85 6.84 -12.76
N GLU A 116 8.56 6.74 -11.64
CA GLU A 116 9.77 5.92 -11.55
C GLU A 116 9.46 4.43 -11.74
N PHE A 117 8.43 3.92 -11.05
CA PHE A 117 7.99 2.53 -11.17
C PHE A 117 7.55 2.15 -12.59
N ASN A 118 6.82 3.03 -13.28
CA ASN A 118 6.41 2.82 -14.67
C ASN A 118 7.59 2.78 -15.67
N ASN A 119 8.75 3.31 -15.27
CA ASN A 119 10.00 3.25 -16.04
C ASN A 119 10.98 2.20 -15.50
N ALA A 120 10.54 1.34 -14.58
CA ALA A 120 11.37 0.29 -14.02
C ALA A 120 11.81 -0.73 -15.07
N ASN A 121 12.97 -1.32 -14.85
CA ASN A 121 13.50 -2.48 -15.54
C ASN A 121 13.80 -3.59 -14.53
N ASP A 122 14.28 -4.74 -15.00
CA ASP A 122 14.47 -5.91 -14.14
C ASP A 122 15.46 -5.69 -12.99
N ASP A 123 16.46 -4.82 -13.20
CA ASP A 123 17.47 -4.52 -12.17
C ASP A 123 16.93 -3.67 -11.02
N ASN A 124 15.89 -2.85 -11.25
CA ASN A 124 15.40 -1.87 -10.29
C ASN A 124 13.91 -2.02 -9.92
N TYR A 125 13.18 -2.94 -10.55
CA TYR A 125 11.75 -3.14 -10.32
C TYR A 125 11.40 -3.33 -8.86
N THR A 126 12.05 -4.27 -8.15
CA THR A 126 11.74 -4.56 -6.75
C THR A 126 11.91 -3.32 -5.87
N GLN A 127 12.95 -2.53 -6.14
CA GLN A 127 13.19 -1.29 -5.40
C GLN A 127 12.11 -0.25 -5.68
N LEU A 128 11.81 0.01 -6.95
CA LEU A 128 10.87 1.05 -7.36
C LEU A 128 9.41 0.69 -7.03
N CYS A 129 9.04 -0.59 -7.13
CA CYS A 129 7.73 -1.09 -6.69
C CYS A 129 7.53 -0.87 -5.18
N ASN A 130 8.53 -1.22 -4.36
CA ASN A 130 8.45 -1.01 -2.91
C ASN A 130 8.45 0.48 -2.54
N ALA A 131 9.17 1.32 -3.29
CA ALA A 131 9.11 2.78 -3.13
C ALA A 131 7.71 3.31 -3.43
N TYR A 132 7.08 2.85 -4.52
CA TYR A 132 5.71 3.22 -4.87
C TYR A 132 4.69 2.76 -3.81
N LYS A 133 4.78 1.52 -3.32
CA LYS A 133 3.93 1.04 -2.20
C LYS A 133 4.09 1.89 -0.94
N THR A 134 5.33 2.29 -0.63
CA THR A 134 5.62 3.13 0.54
C THR A 134 4.99 4.52 0.38
N ALA A 135 5.13 5.15 -0.78
CA ALA A 135 4.51 6.44 -1.07
C ALA A 135 2.97 6.36 -0.97
N LEU A 136 2.36 5.30 -1.49
CA LEU A 136 0.92 5.06 -1.36
C LEU A 136 0.50 4.91 0.12
N GLN A 137 1.26 4.18 0.94
CA GLN A 137 0.98 4.06 2.38
C GLN A 137 1.11 5.40 3.11
N ASN A 138 2.14 6.19 2.81
CA ASN A 138 2.30 7.54 3.35
C ASN A 138 1.11 8.43 2.97
N LYS A 139 0.59 8.28 1.75
CA LYS A 139 -0.62 8.99 1.29
C LYS A 139 -1.88 8.55 2.05
N ILE A 140 -2.03 7.26 2.36
CA ILE A 140 -3.12 6.79 3.24
C ILE A 140 -2.99 7.45 4.62
N ASP A 141 -1.77 7.48 5.18
CA ASP A 141 -1.54 8.00 6.52
C ASP A 141 -1.79 9.53 6.61
N ALA A 142 -1.46 10.28 5.54
CA ALA A 142 -1.65 11.73 5.47
C ALA A 142 -3.06 12.17 5.00
N CYS A 143 -3.66 11.47 4.03
CA CYS A 143 -4.92 11.90 3.40
C CYS A 143 -6.14 11.07 3.83
N GLY A 144 -5.94 9.90 4.44
CA GLY A 144 -6.95 8.86 4.55
C GLY A 144 -7.19 8.11 3.23
N ASP A 145 -7.94 7.01 3.30
CA ASP A 145 -8.28 6.16 2.15
C ASP A 145 -9.75 5.71 2.22
N ASP A 146 -10.42 5.68 1.07
CA ASP A 146 -11.75 5.10 0.89
C ASP A 146 -11.70 3.61 0.48
N GLY A 147 -10.48 3.05 0.41
CA GLY A 147 -10.16 1.69 0.02
C GLY A 147 -9.61 1.58 -1.40
N THR A 148 -9.62 2.67 -2.17
CA THR A 148 -9.07 2.69 -3.53
C THR A 148 -7.56 2.57 -3.53
N ILE A 149 -6.86 3.27 -2.63
CA ILE A 149 -5.39 3.21 -2.53
C ILE A 149 -4.97 1.84 -2.01
N GLN A 150 -5.67 1.30 -1.01
CA GLN A 150 -5.40 -0.04 -0.49
C GLN A 150 -5.56 -1.13 -1.57
N THR A 151 -6.49 -0.95 -2.51
CA THR A 151 -6.65 -1.88 -3.64
C THR A 151 -5.42 -1.85 -4.55
N ILE A 152 -4.90 -0.66 -4.87
CA ILE A 152 -3.67 -0.51 -5.66
C ILE A 152 -2.49 -1.19 -4.95
N ILE A 153 -2.34 -0.98 -3.63
CA ILE A 153 -1.28 -1.62 -2.83
C ILE A 153 -1.38 -3.16 -2.88
N ASN A 154 -2.60 -3.71 -2.86
CA ASN A 154 -2.83 -5.15 -2.95
C ASN A 154 -2.52 -5.69 -4.35
N ASP A 155 -2.92 -4.96 -5.40
CA ASP A 155 -2.66 -5.33 -6.80
C ASP A 155 -1.16 -5.32 -7.13
N LEU A 156 -0.37 -4.46 -6.47
CA LEU A 156 1.10 -4.46 -6.56
C LEU A 156 1.75 -5.71 -5.96
N GLY A 157 1.01 -6.53 -5.21
CA GLY A 157 1.51 -7.80 -4.68
C GLY A 157 2.68 -7.63 -3.71
N ASP A 158 3.64 -8.56 -3.74
CA ASP A 158 4.82 -8.55 -2.87
C ASP A 158 6.02 -7.78 -3.46
N CYS A 159 5.83 -7.09 -4.59
CA CYS A 159 6.88 -6.38 -5.31
C CYS A 159 8.10 -7.24 -5.67
N THR A 160 7.94 -8.56 -5.72
CA THR A 160 8.97 -9.42 -6.29
C THR A 160 8.79 -9.42 -7.80
N GLN A 161 9.87 -9.17 -8.54
CA GLN A 161 9.85 -9.65 -9.91
C GLN A 161 9.72 -11.17 -9.86
N SER A 162 8.78 -11.68 -10.64
CA SER A 162 8.96 -13.00 -11.26
C SER A 162 10.15 -12.87 -12.21
N SER A 163 11.36 -12.75 -11.66
CA SER A 163 12.58 -12.86 -12.43
C SER A 163 12.48 -14.22 -13.12
N SER A 164 12.68 -14.25 -14.43
CA SER A 164 13.00 -15.47 -15.17
C SER A 164 14.32 -16.02 -14.65
N GLN A 165 14.32 -16.55 -13.43
CA GLN A 165 15.42 -17.31 -12.87
C GLN A 165 15.27 -18.73 -13.43
N GLY A 166 15.80 -18.91 -14.63
CA GLY A 166 15.80 -20.17 -15.32
C GLY A 166 16.17 -20.01 -16.77
N SER A 167 16.56 -21.11 -17.39
CA SER A 167 16.68 -21.20 -18.83
C SER A 167 15.98 -22.49 -19.22
N ILE A 168 14.93 -22.37 -20.04
CA ILE A 168 14.35 -23.53 -20.72
C ILE A 168 14.80 -23.43 -22.16
N THR A 169 15.50 -24.46 -22.61
CA THR A 169 15.99 -24.54 -23.99
C THR A 169 15.64 -25.90 -24.56
N LEU A 170 15.46 -25.98 -25.87
CA LEU A 170 15.30 -27.25 -26.58
C LEU A 170 15.72 -27.10 -28.04
N THR A 171 15.88 -28.22 -28.73
CA THR A 171 15.99 -28.27 -30.19
C THR A 171 14.79 -29.02 -30.77
N ALA A 172 13.93 -28.28 -31.47
CA ALA A 172 12.76 -28.78 -32.18
C ALA A 172 13.18 -29.18 -33.61
N GLY A 173 13.42 -30.48 -33.84
CA GLY A 173 13.99 -30.97 -35.09
C GLY A 173 15.41 -30.43 -35.30
N THR A 174 15.55 -29.35 -36.06
CA THR A 174 16.84 -28.65 -36.28
C THR A 174 16.83 -27.21 -35.76
N LEU A 175 15.72 -26.74 -35.20
CA LEU A 175 15.56 -25.37 -34.73
C LEU A 175 15.86 -25.30 -33.23
N PRO A 176 16.95 -24.63 -32.80
CA PRO A 176 17.15 -24.32 -31.39
C PRO A 176 16.12 -23.28 -30.94
N ILE A 177 15.53 -23.49 -29.76
CA ILE A 177 14.53 -22.62 -29.15
C ILE A 177 14.98 -22.33 -27.72
N GLU A 178 14.92 -21.06 -27.35
CA GLU A 178 15.17 -20.56 -26.00
C GLU A 178 13.90 -19.84 -25.53
N PHE A 179 13.43 -20.23 -24.34
CA PHE A 179 12.34 -19.57 -23.64
C PHE A 179 12.96 -18.69 -22.55
N ASP A 180 13.02 -17.39 -22.85
CA ASP A 180 13.67 -16.35 -22.06
C ASP A 180 12.71 -15.64 -21.10
N ILE A 181 11.41 -15.87 -21.26
CA ILE A 181 10.37 -15.41 -20.34
C ILE A 181 9.80 -16.64 -19.64
N ILE A 182 10.16 -16.85 -18.37
CA ILE A 182 9.70 -18.00 -17.57
C ILE A 182 8.86 -17.48 -16.42
N SER A 183 7.68 -18.09 -16.24
CA SER A 183 6.78 -17.86 -15.12
C SER A 183 6.56 -19.17 -14.37
N VAL A 184 6.65 -19.11 -13.04
CA VAL A 184 6.34 -20.24 -12.16
C VAL A 184 5.30 -19.78 -11.15
N VAL A 185 4.12 -20.38 -11.16
CA VAL A 185 3.01 -20.04 -10.26
C VAL A 185 2.63 -21.28 -9.45
N GLU A 186 2.52 -21.13 -8.14
CA GLU A 186 2.00 -22.19 -7.27
C GLU A 186 0.48 -22.07 -7.16
N GLU A 187 -0.25 -23.05 -7.71
CA GLU A 187 -1.71 -23.10 -7.63
C GLU A 187 -2.17 -24.54 -7.38
N GLY A 188 -3.05 -24.74 -6.39
CA GLY A 188 -3.61 -26.06 -6.11
C GLY A 188 -2.59 -27.11 -5.61
N GLY A 189 -1.45 -26.66 -5.08
CA GLY A 189 -0.37 -27.55 -4.62
C GLY A 189 0.54 -28.07 -5.74
N MET A 190 0.44 -27.49 -6.94
CA MET A 190 1.30 -27.76 -8.08
C MET A 190 2.06 -26.49 -8.48
N LEU A 191 3.32 -26.64 -8.88
CA LEU A 191 4.08 -25.59 -9.55
C LEU A 191 3.76 -25.64 -11.04
N LYS A 192 3.11 -24.60 -11.55
CA LYS A 192 2.80 -24.41 -12.97
C LYS A 192 3.93 -23.62 -13.60
N VAL A 193 4.66 -24.25 -14.51
CA VAL A 193 5.80 -23.64 -15.19
C VAL A 193 5.41 -23.33 -16.62
N THR A 194 5.50 -22.06 -16.99
CA THR A 194 5.28 -21.56 -18.36
C THR A 194 6.54 -20.89 -18.86
N GLY A 195 6.95 -21.19 -20.09
CA GLY A 195 8.04 -20.51 -20.78
C GLY A 195 7.58 -19.94 -22.12
N ASN A 196 7.95 -18.71 -22.43
CA ASN A 196 7.69 -18.03 -23.70
C ASN A 196 9.01 -17.54 -24.32
N SER A 197 9.06 -17.47 -25.66
CA SER A 197 10.23 -17.00 -26.42
C SER A 197 10.03 -15.58 -26.95
N SER A 198 10.96 -14.65 -26.68
CA SER A 198 10.94 -13.26 -27.15
C SER A 198 11.81 -13.03 -28.40
N ALA A 199 12.85 -13.85 -28.60
CA ALA A 199 13.95 -13.54 -29.52
C ALA A 199 13.81 -14.11 -30.95
N ASN A 200 12.89 -15.04 -31.22
CA ASN A 200 12.95 -15.86 -32.44
C ASN A 200 12.11 -15.37 -33.64
N GLY A 201 11.53 -14.16 -33.59
CA GLY A 201 10.67 -13.64 -34.67
C GLY A 201 9.39 -14.46 -34.94
N ALA A 202 9.19 -15.54 -34.18
CA ALA A 202 7.97 -16.31 -34.10
C ALA A 202 7.22 -15.82 -32.86
N GLY A 203 6.18 -15.02 -33.06
CA GLY A 203 5.24 -14.79 -31.98
C GLY A 203 4.71 -16.13 -31.47
N SER A 204 4.51 -16.26 -30.16
CA SER A 204 3.72 -17.31 -29.50
C SER A 204 4.30 -18.72 -29.35
N TYR A 205 5.63 -18.90 -29.28
CA TYR A 205 6.15 -20.17 -28.75
C TYR A 205 5.94 -20.25 -27.24
N GLU A 206 5.38 -21.35 -26.78
CA GLU A 206 5.05 -21.59 -25.38
C GLU A 206 5.39 -23.03 -25.00
N ILE A 207 6.03 -23.20 -23.85
CA ILE A 207 6.22 -24.48 -23.18
C ILE A 207 5.50 -24.43 -21.84
N TYR A 208 4.84 -25.53 -21.48
CA TYR A 208 4.14 -25.65 -20.21
C TYR A 208 4.33 -27.02 -19.61
N PHE A 209 4.44 -27.08 -18.29
CA PHE A 209 4.30 -28.31 -17.51
C PHE A 209 3.97 -27.99 -16.05
N GLU A 210 3.49 -29.00 -15.34
CA GLU A 210 3.23 -28.93 -13.90
C GLU A 210 4.10 -29.94 -13.15
N VAL A 211 4.58 -29.55 -11.97
CA VAL A 211 5.33 -30.42 -11.08
C VAL A 211 4.93 -30.18 -9.63
N ALA A 212 4.73 -31.25 -8.86
CA ALA A 212 4.45 -31.12 -7.43
C ALA A 212 5.71 -30.62 -6.68
N PRO A 213 5.60 -29.73 -5.69
CA PRO A 213 6.74 -29.28 -4.90
C PRO A 213 7.54 -30.45 -4.30
N GLY A 214 8.86 -30.47 -4.52
CA GLY A 214 9.73 -31.54 -4.02
C GLY A 214 9.76 -32.83 -4.85
N ALA A 215 8.93 -32.97 -5.89
CA ALA A 215 8.92 -34.16 -6.74
C ALA A 215 10.16 -34.20 -7.64
N THR A 216 10.86 -35.34 -7.63
CA THR A 216 12.01 -35.64 -8.50
C THR A 216 11.83 -37.02 -9.12
N GLY A 217 12.51 -37.27 -10.25
CA GLY A 217 12.47 -38.54 -10.97
C GLY A 217 12.02 -38.40 -12.42
N VAL A 218 11.82 -39.56 -13.04
CA VAL A 218 11.49 -39.68 -14.46
C VAL A 218 9.99 -39.53 -14.71
N ASP A 219 9.66 -38.97 -15.87
CA ASP A 219 8.31 -38.85 -16.44
C ASP A 219 7.29 -38.08 -15.59
N ILE A 220 7.75 -37.34 -14.57
CA ILE A 220 6.87 -36.67 -13.62
C ILE A 220 6.10 -35.50 -14.21
N ILE A 221 6.58 -34.91 -15.31
CA ILE A 221 5.91 -33.81 -16.01
C ILE A 221 5.14 -34.26 -17.26
N ASN A 222 5.32 -35.50 -17.73
CA ASN A 222 4.84 -35.94 -19.05
C ASN A 222 3.32 -35.84 -19.20
N SER A 223 2.54 -36.04 -18.12
CA SER A 223 1.08 -35.97 -18.21
C SER A 223 0.52 -34.56 -18.39
N THR A 224 1.31 -33.53 -18.11
CA THR A 224 0.90 -32.12 -18.16
C THR A 224 1.67 -31.31 -19.19
N PHE A 225 2.77 -31.86 -19.71
CA PHE A 225 3.61 -31.19 -20.68
C PHE A 225 2.85 -30.88 -21.98
N TYR A 226 3.00 -29.66 -22.47
CA TYR A 226 2.71 -29.33 -23.86
C TYR A 226 3.70 -28.29 -24.41
N LEU A 227 3.85 -28.30 -25.72
CA LEU A 227 4.67 -27.35 -26.47
C LEU A 227 3.83 -26.74 -27.60
N THR A 228 3.66 -25.43 -27.59
CA THR A 228 3.01 -24.70 -28.68
C THR A 228 4.07 -24.04 -29.54
N LEU A 229 4.11 -24.44 -30.81
CA LEU A 229 4.89 -23.77 -31.86
C LEU A 229 3.93 -23.14 -32.88
N THR A 230 3.73 -23.79 -34.03
CA THR A 230 2.64 -23.50 -34.98
C THR A 230 1.34 -24.23 -34.63
N SER A 231 1.45 -25.27 -33.81
CA SER A 231 0.36 -26.06 -33.26
C SER A 231 0.77 -26.55 -31.87
N THR A 232 -0.19 -26.94 -31.04
CA THR A 232 0.09 -27.55 -29.74
C THR A 232 0.45 -29.02 -29.92
N LEU A 233 1.60 -29.39 -29.36
CA LEU A 233 2.20 -30.72 -29.39
C LEU A 233 2.20 -31.29 -27.98
N TYR A 234 1.89 -32.59 -27.86
CA TYR A 234 1.84 -33.33 -26.60
C TYR A 234 2.81 -34.52 -26.65
N PRO A 235 3.29 -35.01 -25.48
CA PRO A 235 4.14 -36.20 -25.38
C PRO A 235 3.56 -37.40 -26.13
N ASP A 236 4.37 -38.01 -27.01
CA ASP A 236 4.02 -39.30 -27.62
C ASP A 236 4.43 -40.46 -26.70
N THR A 237 3.57 -41.48 -26.64
CA THR A 237 3.73 -42.69 -25.82
C THR A 237 3.53 -43.95 -26.65
N SER A 238 3.77 -43.88 -27.96
CA SER A 238 3.48 -44.94 -28.92
C SER A 238 4.51 -46.09 -28.92
N GLY A 239 5.60 -45.97 -28.14
CA GLY A 239 6.60 -47.00 -27.86
C GLY A 239 7.90 -46.89 -28.65
N PHE A 240 8.12 -45.81 -29.41
CA PHE A 240 9.35 -45.55 -30.17
C PHE A 240 9.81 -44.10 -29.94
N ASP A 241 10.99 -43.93 -29.32
CA ASP A 241 11.52 -42.63 -28.91
C ASP A 241 10.50 -41.79 -28.12
N ASP A 242 9.78 -42.47 -27.21
CA ASP A 242 8.76 -41.86 -26.36
C ASP A 242 9.31 -40.62 -25.66
N PHE A 243 8.44 -39.63 -25.51
CA PHE A 243 8.77 -38.47 -24.71
C PHE A 243 9.08 -38.89 -23.28
N THR A 244 10.23 -38.47 -22.78
CA THR A 244 10.64 -38.67 -21.40
C THR A 244 11.12 -37.37 -20.79
N SER A 245 10.95 -37.27 -19.48
CA SER A 245 11.48 -36.19 -18.67
C SER A 245 12.19 -36.74 -17.45
N ASN A 246 13.07 -35.94 -16.85
CA ASN A 246 13.72 -36.28 -15.60
C ASN A 246 14.01 -35.01 -14.80
N ILE A 247 13.31 -34.83 -13.67
CA ILE A 247 13.58 -33.73 -12.74
C ILE A 247 14.60 -34.23 -11.71
N THR A 248 15.78 -33.62 -11.70
CA THR A 248 16.91 -33.98 -10.83
C THR A 248 16.94 -33.18 -9.55
N GLU A 249 16.40 -31.96 -9.57
CA GLU A 249 16.28 -31.09 -8.41
C GLU A 249 14.95 -30.35 -8.44
N ASN A 250 14.28 -30.32 -7.30
CA ASN A 250 13.03 -29.57 -7.09
C ASN A 250 13.01 -29.16 -5.61
N THR A 251 13.62 -28.02 -5.31
CA THR A 251 13.70 -27.46 -3.96
C THR A 251 13.18 -26.02 -3.99
N ALA A 252 13.08 -25.38 -2.82
CA ALA A 252 12.58 -24.01 -2.75
C ALA A 252 13.41 -23.08 -3.64
N GLY A 253 12.78 -22.53 -4.68
CA GLY A 253 13.41 -21.62 -5.65
C GLY A 253 14.27 -22.28 -6.72
N VAL A 254 14.35 -23.62 -6.80
CA VAL A 254 15.19 -24.32 -7.79
C VAL A 254 14.45 -25.52 -8.38
N ILE A 255 14.33 -25.55 -9.71
CA ILE A 255 13.91 -26.73 -10.47
C ILE A 255 14.96 -26.99 -11.55
N THR A 256 15.53 -28.19 -11.57
CA THR A 256 16.48 -28.64 -12.61
C THR A 256 15.99 -29.96 -13.17
N GLY A 257 16.00 -30.08 -14.50
CA GLY A 257 15.63 -31.31 -15.18
C GLY A 257 15.98 -31.30 -16.65
N THR A 258 15.65 -32.39 -17.32
CA THR A 258 15.83 -32.59 -18.76
C THR A 258 14.57 -33.21 -19.35
N PHE A 259 14.28 -32.94 -20.62
CA PHE A 259 13.23 -33.61 -21.37
C PHE A 259 13.60 -33.81 -22.85
N GLY A 260 12.96 -34.78 -23.50
CA GLY A 260 13.19 -35.06 -24.91
C GLY A 260 12.39 -36.25 -25.41
N GLY A 261 12.44 -36.49 -26.71
CA GLY A 261 11.67 -37.54 -27.39
C GLY A 261 10.63 -36.98 -28.36
N ILE A 262 9.68 -37.80 -28.77
CA ILE A 262 8.68 -37.43 -29.77
C ILE A 262 7.48 -36.74 -29.13
N VAL A 263 7.06 -35.63 -29.73
CA VAL A 263 5.77 -34.98 -29.43
C VAL A 263 4.89 -34.98 -30.68
N THR A 264 3.58 -35.05 -30.49
CA THR A 264 2.58 -35.16 -31.56
C THR A 264 1.47 -34.13 -31.42
N ASN A 265 0.95 -33.65 -32.54
CA ASN A 265 -0.23 -32.79 -32.57
C ASN A 265 -1.48 -33.57 -33.00
N ALA A 266 -2.63 -32.90 -32.95
CA ALA A 266 -3.94 -33.50 -33.32
C ALA A 266 -4.04 -33.96 -34.79
N ASP A 267 -3.16 -33.46 -35.67
CA ASP A 267 -3.10 -33.83 -37.09
C ASP A 267 -2.14 -35.01 -37.35
N ASN A 268 -1.67 -35.69 -36.29
CA ASN A 268 -0.64 -36.74 -36.32
C ASN A 268 0.71 -36.26 -36.88
N GLY A 269 0.98 -34.96 -36.81
CA GLY A 269 2.31 -34.41 -37.04
C GLY A 269 3.21 -34.71 -35.85
N SER A 270 4.32 -35.39 -36.09
CA SER A 270 5.33 -35.72 -35.07
C SER A 270 6.53 -34.79 -35.17
N LEU A 271 7.09 -34.41 -34.03
CA LEU A 271 8.30 -33.61 -33.91
C LEU A 271 9.22 -34.25 -32.86
N SER A 272 10.51 -34.33 -33.17
CA SER A 272 11.52 -34.78 -32.21
C SER A 272 12.08 -33.59 -31.45
N LEU A 273 12.06 -33.69 -30.12
CA LEU A 273 12.68 -32.75 -29.19
C LEU A 273 13.98 -33.35 -28.67
N THR A 274 15.05 -32.56 -28.74
CA THR A 274 16.37 -32.93 -28.22
C THR A 274 16.97 -31.79 -27.42
N SER A 275 17.93 -32.09 -26.55
CA SER A 275 18.65 -31.09 -25.75
C SER A 275 17.73 -30.20 -24.90
N GLY A 276 16.65 -30.77 -24.36
CA GLY A 276 15.79 -30.14 -23.36
C GLY A 276 16.06 -30.65 -21.96
#